data_AF-A0A7C1U645-F1
#
_entry.id   AF-A0A7C1U645-F1
#
_cell.length_a   1.000
_cell.length_b   1.000
_cell.length_c   1.000
_cell.angle_alpha   90.00
_cell.angle_beta   90.00
_cell.angle_gamma   90.00
#
_symmetry.space_group_name_H-M   'P 1'
#
loop_
_entity.id
_entity.type
_entity.pdbx_description
1 polymer ?
#
loop_
_entity_poly.entity_id
_entity_poly.type
_entity_poly.pdbx_seq_one_letter_code
_entity_poly.pdbx_strand_id
1 'polypeptide(L)'
;MNFNKIHSIFFIGIGGIGMSALARFFMYKQKAVYGYDRTETQLTQSLISEGAHISYTDNTKHIPESIINDKKGSLIIYTPAIAENNKILNYFKENKFVLYKRSEILGFITQWEA
;
A
#
# COMPACT_ATOMS: atom_id res chain seq x y z
N MET A 1 -16.33 -3.25 2.78
CA MET A 1 -15.59 -2.66 1.63
C MET A 1 -15.65 -3.64 0.45
N ASN A 2 -15.75 -3.19 -0.79
CA ASN A 2 -15.76 -4.10 -1.95
C ASN A 2 -14.37 -4.16 -2.61
N PHE A 3 -13.57 -5.17 -2.26
CA PHE A 3 -12.22 -5.37 -2.81
C PHE A 3 -12.20 -5.83 -4.27
N ASN A 4 -13.33 -6.28 -4.84
CA ASN A 4 -13.40 -6.65 -6.26
C ASN A 4 -13.22 -5.45 -7.19
N LYS A 5 -13.57 -4.24 -6.72
CA LYS A 5 -13.40 -2.99 -7.46
C LYS A 5 -12.01 -2.36 -7.29
N ILE A 6 -11.16 -2.93 -6.43
CA ILE A 6 -9.80 -2.46 -6.24
C ILE A 6 -8.88 -3.21 -7.20
N HIS A 7 -8.03 -2.48 -7.90
CA HIS A 7 -7.08 -3.02 -8.88
C HIS A 7 -5.64 -2.83 -8.41
N SER A 8 -5.36 -1.70 -7.76
CA SER A 8 -4.02 -1.33 -7.31
C SER A 8 -4.02 -0.94 -5.84
N ILE A 9 -2.95 -1.32 -5.13
CA ILE A 9 -2.80 -1.01 -3.71
C ILE A 9 -1.44 -0.39 -3.49
N PHE A 10 -1.41 0.70 -2.71
CA PHE A 10 -0.17 1.36 -2.34
C PHE A 10 0.02 1.30 -0.83
N PHE A 11 1.15 0.74 -0.39
CA PHE A 11 1.52 0.63 1.01
C PHE A 11 2.53 1.71 1.42
N ILE A 12 2.28 2.41 2.51
CA ILE A 12 3.23 3.33 3.14
C ILE A 12 3.75 2.68 4.42
N GLY A 13 5.01 2.21 4.39
CA GLY A 13 5.62 1.34 5.40
C GLY A 13 5.46 -0.15 5.08
N ILE A 14 5.69 -0.55 3.83
CA ILE A 14 5.46 -1.93 3.35
C ILE A 14 6.42 -2.96 3.96
N GLY A 15 7.61 -2.54 4.42
CA GLY A 15 8.66 -3.41 4.96
C GLY A 15 8.41 -3.93 6.37
N GLY A 16 7.37 -3.46 7.07
CA GLY A 16 6.98 -4.01 8.36
C GLY A 16 6.43 -5.45 8.24
N ILE A 17 6.69 -6.32 9.22
CA ILE A 17 6.28 -7.75 9.20
C ILE A 17 4.79 -7.90 8.83
N GLY A 18 3.90 -7.22 9.56
CA GLY A 18 2.47 -7.30 9.29
C GLY A 18 2.01 -6.63 8.00
N MET A 19 2.75 -5.61 7.52
CA MET A 19 2.45 -4.91 6.27
C MET A 19 2.87 -5.76 5.06
N SER A 20 4.04 -6.38 5.12
CA SER A 20 4.53 -7.29 4.09
C SER A 20 3.65 -8.53 3.92
N ALA A 21 3.13 -9.10 5.01
CA ALA A 21 2.18 -10.21 4.93
C ALA A 21 0.87 -9.78 4.24
N LEU A 22 0.39 -8.58 4.54
CA LEU A 22 -0.81 -8.03 3.90
C LEU A 22 -0.58 -7.70 2.42
N ALA A 23 0.60 -7.20 2.06
CA ALA A 23 1.01 -7.00 0.67
C ALA A 23 0.97 -8.31 -0.12
N ARG A 24 1.56 -9.39 0.42
CA ARG A 24 1.50 -10.74 -0.18
C ARG A 24 0.08 -11.24 -0.37
N PHE A 25 -0.79 -11.05 0.62
CA PHE A 25 -2.20 -11.42 0.51
C PHE A 25 -2.85 -10.77 -0.72
N PHE A 26 -2.62 -9.48 -0.94
CA PHE A 26 -3.20 -8.81 -2.10
C PHE A 26 -2.55 -9.18 -3.43
N MET A 27 -1.25 -9.46 -3.46
CA MET A 27 -0.60 -10.05 -4.65
C MET A 27 -1.21 -11.42 -4.98
N TYR A 28 -1.44 -12.26 -3.98
CA TYR A 28 -2.12 -13.55 -4.14
C TYR A 28 -3.54 -13.38 -4.70
N LYS A 29 -4.26 -12.32 -4.31
CA LYS A 29 -5.55 -11.92 -4.90
C LYS A 29 -5.41 -11.20 -6.25
N GLN A 30 -4.27 -11.32 -6.92
CA GLN A 30 -3.96 -10.77 -8.25
C GLN A 30 -4.15 -9.25 -8.36
N LYS A 31 -3.88 -8.52 -7.26
CA LYS A 31 -3.87 -7.05 -7.26
C LYS A 31 -2.47 -6.54 -7.50
N ALA A 32 -2.34 -5.42 -8.21
CA ALA A 32 -1.06 -4.74 -8.37
C ALA A 32 -0.65 -4.10 -7.03
N VAL A 33 0.55 -4.42 -6.55
CA VAL A 33 1.05 -3.95 -5.26
C VAL A 33 2.24 -3.03 -5.44
N TYR A 34 2.10 -1.84 -4.88
CA TYR A 34 3.11 -0.80 -4.82
C TYR A 34 3.41 -0.46 -3.37
N GLY A 35 4.61 0.02 -3.10
CA GLY A 35 4.96 0.37 -1.73
C GLY A 35 6.08 1.38 -1.60
N TYR A 36 6.10 2.01 -0.44
CA TYR A 36 7.21 2.79 0.06
C TYR A 36 7.65 2.21 1.40
N ASP A 37 8.96 2.11 1.61
CA ASP A 37 9.56 1.99 2.94
C ASP A 37 10.81 2.87 3.00
N ARG A 38 11.24 3.27 4.20
CA ARG A 38 12.45 4.09 4.32
C ARG A 38 13.73 3.27 4.12
N THR A 39 13.69 1.99 4.48
CA THR A 39 14.88 1.14 4.53
C THR A 39 14.66 -0.13 3.74
N GLU A 40 15.63 -0.46 2.91
CA GLU A 40 15.67 -1.75 2.24
C GLU A 40 15.91 -2.87 3.24
N THR A 41 15.08 -3.90 3.15
CA THR A 41 15.12 -5.08 4.01
C THR A 41 14.93 -6.34 3.19
N GLN A 42 15.30 -7.49 3.75
CA GLN A 42 15.03 -8.80 3.14
C GLN A 42 13.54 -9.00 2.82
N LEU A 43 12.64 -8.48 3.65
CA LEU A 43 11.20 -8.52 3.38
C LEU A 43 10.84 -7.75 2.12
N THR A 44 11.34 -6.52 1.97
CA THR A 44 11.07 -5.71 0.77
C THR A 44 11.73 -6.29 -0.49
N GLN A 45 12.93 -6.86 -0.39
CA GLN A 45 13.58 -7.55 -1.51
C GLN A 45 12.79 -8.78 -1.97
N SER A 46 12.28 -9.57 -1.01
CA SER A 46 11.40 -10.71 -1.30
C SER A 46 10.13 -10.25 -2.00
N LEU A 47 9.46 -9.22 -1.48
CA LEU A 47 8.26 -8.67 -2.11
C LEU A 47 8.51 -8.19 -3.55
N ILE A 48 9.65 -7.54 -3.81
CA ILE A 48 10.03 -7.15 -5.18
C ILE A 48 10.18 -8.38 -6.07
N SER A 49 10.85 -9.42 -5.57
CA SER A 49 11.02 -10.69 -6.29
C SER A 49 9.68 -11.41 -6.54
N GLU A 50 8.69 -11.18 -5.68
CA GLU A 50 7.32 -11.69 -5.79
C GLU A 50 6.42 -10.81 -6.69
N GLY A 51 6.91 -9.68 -7.19
CA GLY A 51 6.21 -8.81 -8.14
C GLY A 51 5.71 -7.47 -7.59
N ALA A 52 6.06 -7.11 -6.35
CA ALA A 52 5.75 -5.78 -5.82
C ALA A 52 6.70 -4.71 -6.38
N HIS A 53 6.19 -3.49 -6.55
CA HIS A 53 7.01 -2.34 -6.92
C HIS A 53 7.26 -1.46 -5.69
N ILE A 54 8.48 -1.44 -5.17
CA ILE A 54 8.81 -0.73 -3.92
C ILE A 54 9.81 0.38 -4.19
N SER A 55 9.56 1.56 -3.63
CA SER A 55 10.50 2.68 -3.57
C SER A 55 11.04 2.87 -2.16
N TYR A 56 12.31 3.24 -2.06
CA TYR A 56 12.97 3.55 -0.79
C TYR A 56 13.15 5.04 -0.53
N THR A 57 12.57 5.89 -1.39
CA THR A 57 12.71 7.35 -1.32
C THR A 57 11.37 8.01 -1.06
N ASP A 58 11.31 8.89 -0.05
CA ASP A 58 10.11 9.70 0.24
C ASP A 58 9.92 10.80 -0.81
N ASN A 59 9.42 10.40 -1.97
CA ASN A 59 9.21 11.27 -3.13
C ASN A 59 7.96 10.84 -3.89
N THR A 60 7.05 11.79 -4.08
CA THR A 60 5.76 11.60 -4.75
C THR A 60 5.89 11.18 -6.21
N LYS A 61 7.04 11.45 -6.85
CA LYS A 61 7.35 10.97 -8.21
C LYS A 61 7.40 9.44 -8.34
N HIS A 62 7.54 8.72 -7.23
CA HIS A 62 7.51 7.25 -7.22
C HIS A 62 6.11 6.67 -7.04
N ILE A 63 5.08 7.51 -6.92
CA ILE A 63 3.70 7.05 -6.92
C ILE A 63 3.34 6.70 -8.38
N PRO A 64 2.91 5.46 -8.66
CA PRO A 64 2.58 5.03 -10.02
C PRO A 64 1.42 5.81 -10.61
N GLU A 65 1.47 6.06 -11.91
CA GLU A 65 0.37 6.68 -12.65
C GLU A 65 -0.93 5.88 -12.55
N SER A 66 -0.85 4.54 -12.46
CA SER A 66 -2.04 3.68 -12.27
C SER A 66 -2.79 3.99 -10.96
N ILE A 67 -2.07 4.41 -9.91
CA ILE A 67 -2.69 4.84 -8.65
C ILE A 67 -3.26 6.25 -8.80
N ILE A 68 -2.50 7.16 -9.42
CA ILE A 68 -2.87 8.57 -9.55
C ILE A 68 -4.14 8.73 -10.41
N ASN A 69 -4.19 7.99 -11.53
CA ASN A 69 -5.24 8.10 -12.54
C ASN A 69 -6.53 7.35 -12.16
N ASP A 70 -6.45 6.33 -11.30
CA ASP A 70 -7.61 5.55 -10.83
C ASP A 70 -7.77 5.59 -9.31
N LYS A 71 -8.22 6.73 -8.78
CA LYS A 71 -8.48 6.88 -7.35
C LYS A 71 -9.52 5.90 -6.81
N LYS A 72 -10.49 5.48 -7.62
CA LYS A 72 -11.61 4.62 -7.19
C LYS A 72 -11.21 3.15 -7.12
N GLY A 73 -10.35 2.70 -8.03
CA GLY A 73 -9.75 1.37 -8.01
C GLY A 73 -8.45 1.29 -7.22
N SER A 74 -8.06 2.35 -6.53
CA SER A 74 -6.84 2.41 -5.70
C SER A 74 -7.15 2.34 -4.21
N LEU A 75 -6.34 1.54 -3.51
CA LEU A 75 -6.39 1.44 -2.06
C LEU A 75 -5.06 1.90 -1.45
N ILE A 76 -5.11 2.90 -0.56
CA ILE A 76 -3.92 3.38 0.14
C ILE A 76 -3.92 2.84 1.57
N ILE A 77 -2.88 2.10 1.93
CA ILE A 77 -2.72 1.49 3.26
C ILE A 77 -1.47 2.06 3.91
N TYR A 78 -1.59 2.54 5.15
CA TYR A 78 -0.44 3.08 5.88
C TYR A 78 -0.36 2.52 7.30
N THR A 79 0.85 2.60 7.87
CA THR A 79 1.08 2.37 9.29
C THR A 79 1.10 3.70 10.05
N PRO A 80 0.50 3.81 11.26
CA PRO A 80 0.63 4.98 12.12
C PRO A 80 2.08 5.33 12.51
N ALA A 81 3.03 4.41 12.30
CA ALA A 81 4.45 4.67 12.52
C ALA A 81 5.11 5.55 11.44
N ILE A 82 4.42 5.85 10.34
CA ILE A 82 4.92 6.81 9.33
C ILE A 82 4.87 8.22 9.90
N ALA A 83 5.98 8.95 9.77
CA ALA A 83 6.10 10.33 10.21
C ALA A 83 5.06 11.25 9.54
N GLU A 84 4.53 12.21 10.29
CA GLU A 84 3.48 13.12 9.78
C GLU A 84 3.96 14.01 8.63
N ASN A 85 5.26 14.27 8.53
CA ASN A 85 5.87 15.05 7.45
C ASN A 85 6.23 14.20 6.22
N ASN A 86 5.87 12.91 6.19
CA ASN A 86 6.13 12.06 5.03
C ASN A 86 5.42 12.59 3.77
N LYS A 87 6.18 12.83 2.72
CA LYS A 87 5.69 13.50 1.50
C LYS A 87 4.67 12.64 0.76
N ILE A 88 4.88 11.33 0.70
CA ILE A 88 3.95 10.40 0.05
C ILE A 88 2.61 10.34 0.81
N LEU A 89 2.64 10.23 2.14
CA LEU A 89 1.43 10.25 2.98
C LEU A 89 0.65 11.55 2.81
N ASN A 90 1.34 12.69 2.86
CA ASN A 90 0.70 14.00 2.72
C ASN A 90 0.14 14.22 1.32
N TYR A 91 0.83 13.77 0.27
CA TYR A 91 0.31 13.78 -1.09
C TYR A 91 -1.05 13.07 -1.18
N PHE A 92 -1.16 11.84 -0.65
CA PHE A 92 -2.42 11.09 -0.70
C PHE A 92 -3.55 11.80 0.08
N LYS A 93 -3.23 12.39 1.24
CA LYS A 93 -4.19 13.18 2.03
C LYS A 93 -4.66 14.42 1.27
N GLU A 94 -3.73 15.23 0.78
CA GLU A 94 -4.01 16.48 0.05
C GLU A 94 -4.81 16.23 -1.24
N ASN A 95 -4.52 15.12 -1.92
CA ASN A 95 -5.23 14.72 -3.13
C ASN A 95 -6.53 13.94 -2.86
N LYS A 96 -6.99 13.90 -1.60
CA LYS A 96 -8.26 13.30 -1.17
C LYS A 96 -8.39 11.82 -1.57
N PHE A 97 -7.30 11.06 -1.51
CA PHE A 97 -7.39 9.61 -1.58
C PHE A 97 -8.05 9.07 -0.31
N VAL A 98 -8.59 7.86 -0.39
CA VAL A 98 -9.07 7.14 0.78
C VAL A 98 -7.89 6.35 1.36
N LEU A 99 -7.50 6.68 2.59
CA LEU A 99 -6.42 6.02 3.31
C LEU A 99 -6.99 5.17 4.45
N TYR A 100 -6.46 3.96 4.60
CA TYR A 100 -6.81 3.08 5.71
C TYR A 100 -5.57 2.68 6.49
N LYS A 101 -5.72 2.59 7.82
CA LYS A 101 -4.73 1.94 8.67
C LYS A 101 -4.77 0.43 8.42
N ARG A 102 -3.64 -0.24 8.61
CA ARG A 102 -3.53 -1.71 8.54
C ARG A 102 -4.65 -2.43 9.31
N SER A 103 -4.96 -1.97 10.53
CA SER A 103 -5.97 -2.59 11.39
C SER A 103 -7.38 -2.51 10.80
N GLU A 104 -7.71 -1.43 10.10
CA GLU A 104 -9.01 -1.27 9.43
C GLU A 104 -9.14 -2.25 8.26
N ILE A 105 -8.08 -2.38 7.45
CA ILE A 105 -8.05 -3.32 6.32
C ILE A 105 -8.22 -4.76 6.78
N LEU A 106 -7.56 -5.15 7.88
CA LEU A 106 -7.73 -6.50 8.43
C LEU A 106 -9.19 -6.76 8.83
N GLY A 107 -9.86 -5.79 9.47
CA GLY A 107 -11.29 -5.90 9.79
C GLY A 107 -12.17 -6.05 8.54
N PHE A 108 -11.87 -5.32 7.46
CA PHE A 108 -12.61 -5.48 6.21
C PHE A 108 -12.35 -6.82 5.51
N ILE A 109 -11.12 -7.34 5.57
CA ILE A 109 -10.80 -8.65 4.98
C ILE A 109 -11.59 -9.75 5.69
N THR A 110 -11.69 -9.71 7.02
CA THR A 110 -12.46 -10.70 7.78
C THR A 110 -13.96 -10.72 7.43
N GLN A 111 -14.49 -9.60 6.92
CA GLN A 111 -15.89 -9.50 6.45
C GLN A 111 -16.05 -9.88 4.98
N TRP A 112 -14.97 -9.91 4.20
CA TRP A 112 -14.99 -10.21 2.78
C TRP A 112 -14.89 -11.71 2.50
N GLU A 113 -14.14 -12.43 3.32
CA GLU A 113 -13.98 -13.89 3.24
C GLU A 113 -15.03 -14.67 4.06
N ALA A 114 -15.92 -13.96 4.77
CA ALA A 114 -17.06 -14.53 5.50
C ALA A 114 -18.29 -14.58 4.60
#